data_AF-A0A242JM98-F1
#
_entry.id   AF-A0A242JM98-F1
#
_cell.length_a   1.000
_cell.length_b   1.000
_cell.length_c   1.000
_cell.angle_alpha   90.00
_cell.angle_beta   90.00
_cell.angle_gamma   90.00
#
_symmetry.space_group_name_H-M   'P 1'
#
loop_
_entity.id
_entity.type
_entity.pdbx_description
1 polymer ?
#
loop_
_entity_poly.entity_id
_entity_poly.type
_entity_poly.pdbx_seq_one_letter_code
_entity_poly.pdbx_strand_id
1 'polypeptide(L)'
;MKKQSNVILGFILVLIIVLFAVLNNKNVPVSFGFTSFSAPLILVIIGSALIGALIVFLTASATLWQQKKQIKQLTQEISEYQTDLQKKIEEAKEEQQREFRNERAELEAAYQAELQAKTAQISQLKAPEEQKTQAPKQSFNYFD
;
A
#
# COMPACT_ATOMS: atom_id res chain seq x y z
N MET A 1 11.45 36.71 -10.12
CA MET A 1 10.99 37.55 -11.26
C MET A 1 10.36 36.77 -12.44
N LYS A 2 10.53 35.44 -12.57
CA LYS A 2 10.06 34.66 -13.75
C LYS A 2 8.53 34.57 -13.94
N LYS A 3 7.72 34.61 -12.86
CA LYS A 3 6.23 34.55 -12.98
C LYS A 3 5.59 35.85 -13.47
N GLN A 4 6.19 37.01 -13.21
CA GLN A 4 5.67 38.30 -13.70
C GLN A 4 5.98 38.53 -15.19
N SER A 5 7.07 37.96 -15.69
CA SER A 5 7.42 37.99 -17.12
C SER A 5 6.30 37.42 -17.99
N ASN A 6 5.60 36.39 -17.54
CA ASN A 6 4.50 35.77 -18.28
C ASN A 6 3.28 36.69 -18.36
N VAL A 7 3.01 37.46 -17.30
CA VAL A 7 1.91 38.42 -17.27
C VAL A 7 2.18 39.57 -18.24
N ILE A 8 3.40 40.12 -18.21
CA ILE A 8 3.82 41.18 -19.14
C ILE A 8 3.78 40.68 -20.59
N LEU A 9 4.28 39.47 -20.84
CA LEU A 9 4.21 38.83 -22.16
C LEU A 9 2.76 38.63 -22.63
N GLY A 10 1.87 38.24 -21.72
CA GLY A 10 0.43 38.13 -21.98
C GLY A 10 -0.19 39.46 -22.42
N PHE A 11 0.13 40.56 -21.72
CA PHE A 11 -0.33 41.90 -22.12
C PHE A 11 0.22 42.32 -23.49
N ILE A 12 1.48 42.03 -23.79
CA ILE A 12 2.07 42.30 -25.10
C ILE A 12 1.32 41.50 -26.19
N LEU A 13 1.03 40.23 -25.96
CA LEU A 13 0.25 39.41 -26.91
C LEU A 13 -1.17 39.95 -27.11
N VAL A 14 -1.85 40.37 -26.04
CA VAL A 14 -3.18 40.99 -26.14
C VAL A 14 -3.11 42.28 -26.96
N LEU A 15 -2.11 43.13 -26.73
CA LEU A 15 -1.90 44.34 -27.53
C LEU A 15 -1.68 44.03 -29.02
N ILE A 16 -0.89 43.00 -29.33
CA ILE A 16 -0.69 42.54 -30.71
C ILE A 16 -2.03 42.11 -31.33
N ILE A 17 -2.84 41.32 -30.62
CA ILE A 17 -4.17 40.88 -31.11
C ILE A 17 -5.08 42.08 -31.38
N VAL A 18 -5.13 43.06 -30.46
CA VAL A 18 -5.92 44.28 -30.64
C VAL A 18 -5.44 45.06 -31.87
N LEU A 19 -4.13 45.19 -32.07
CA LEU A 19 -3.57 45.85 -33.24
C LEU A 19 -3.97 45.13 -34.54
N PHE A 20 -3.88 43.80 -34.57
CA PHE A 20 -4.35 43.00 -35.70
C PHE A 20 -5.84 43.22 -35.97
N ALA A 21 -6.66 43.31 -34.92
CA ALA A 21 -8.10 43.54 -35.03
C ALA A 21 -8.45 44.90 -35.64
N VAL A 22 -7.71 45.96 -35.26
CA VAL A 22 -7.89 47.31 -35.83
C VAL A 22 -7.43 47.34 -37.29
N LEU A 23 -6.23 46.82 -37.59
CA LEU A 23 -5.67 46.85 -38.94
C LEU A 23 -6.44 45.97 -39.94
N ASN A 24 -7.08 44.90 -39.46
CA ASN A 24 -7.82 43.95 -40.27
C ASN A 24 -9.33 43.98 -39.96
N ASN A 25 -9.87 45.15 -39.61
CA ASN A 25 -11.30 45.38 -39.40
C ASN A 25 -12.10 45.41 -40.72
N LYS A 26 -11.72 44.56 -41.70
CA LYS A 26 -12.47 44.42 -42.94
C LYS A 26 -13.66 43.50 -42.65
N ASN A 27 -14.85 44.00 -42.93
CA ASN A 27 -16.06 43.19 -42.85
C ASN A 27 -16.06 42.16 -43.97
N VAL A 28 -16.27 40.90 -43.60
CA VAL A 28 -16.40 39.77 -44.51
C VAL A 28 -17.77 39.15 -44.30
N PRO A 29 -18.52 38.86 -45.38
CA PRO A 29 -19.78 38.15 -45.26
C PRO A 29 -19.52 36.70 -44.80
N VAL A 30 -20.21 36.29 -43.74
CA VAL A 30 -20.20 34.91 -43.25
C VAL A 30 -21.56 34.31 -43.49
N SER A 31 -21.59 33.16 -44.18
CA SER A 31 -22.81 32.40 -44.45
C SER A 31 -22.84 31.14 -43.60
N PHE A 32 -23.94 30.94 -42.86
CA PHE A 32 -24.21 29.75 -42.05
C PHE A 32 -25.15 28.78 -42.78
N GLY A 33 -25.23 28.86 -44.11
CA GLY A 33 -26.09 28.05 -44.97
C GLY A 33 -27.55 28.54 -45.03
N PHE A 34 -28.11 29.00 -43.92
CA PHE A 34 -29.51 29.49 -43.83
C PHE A 34 -29.63 30.99 -43.59
N THR A 35 -28.57 31.63 -43.11
CA THR A 35 -28.50 33.06 -42.84
C THR A 35 -27.08 33.56 -43.10
N SER A 36 -26.93 34.84 -43.39
CA SER A 36 -25.64 35.48 -43.55
C SER A 36 -25.60 36.83 -42.83
N PHE A 37 -24.43 37.17 -42.31
CA PHE A 37 -24.16 38.49 -41.76
C PHE A 37 -22.72 38.89 -42.05
N SER A 38 -22.46 40.19 -42.03
CA SER A 38 -21.12 40.73 -42.20
C SER A 38 -20.50 41.04 -40.86
N ALA A 39 -19.30 40.52 -40.62
CA ALA A 39 -18.52 40.82 -39.41
C ALA A 39 -17.04 41.02 -39.75
N PRO A 40 -16.29 41.77 -38.92
CA PRO A 40 -14.84 41.89 -39.04
C PRO A 40 -14.15 40.51 -39.08
N LEU A 41 -13.23 40.31 -40.03
CA LEU A 41 -12.53 39.03 -40.25
C LEU A 41 -11.92 38.44 -38.97
N ILE A 42 -11.32 39.29 -38.13
CA ILE A 42 -10.69 38.85 -36.87
C ILE A 42 -11.68 38.20 -35.91
N LEU A 43 -12.93 38.69 -35.84
CA LEU A 43 -13.97 38.14 -34.96
C LEU A 43 -14.39 36.74 -35.45
N VAL A 44 -14.40 36.52 -36.76
CA VAL A 44 -14.70 35.22 -37.36
C VAL A 44 -13.59 34.20 -37.02
N ILE A 45 -12.32 34.60 -37.13
CA ILE A 45 -11.17 33.75 -36.80
C ILE A 45 -11.15 33.40 -35.31
N ILE A 46 -11.29 34.40 -34.43
CA ILE A 46 -11.31 34.17 -32.99
C ILE A 46 -12.52 33.31 -32.60
N GLY A 47 -13.71 33.61 -33.12
CA GLY A 47 -14.93 32.85 -32.82
C GLY A 47 -14.81 31.38 -33.24
N SER A 48 -14.34 31.10 -34.45
CA SER A 48 -14.14 29.73 -34.94
C SER A 48 -13.06 28.98 -34.14
N ALA A 49 -11.94 29.63 -33.80
CA ALA A 49 -10.90 29.05 -32.95
C ALA A 49 -11.41 28.75 -31.54
N LEU A 50 -12.23 29.64 -30.95
CA LEU A 50 -12.85 29.43 -29.65
C LEU A 50 -13.82 28.26 -29.66
N ILE A 51 -14.63 28.10 -30.72
CA ILE A 51 -15.51 26.93 -30.87
C ILE A 51 -14.68 25.65 -30.96
N GLY A 52 -13.61 25.64 -31.77
CA GLY A 52 -12.70 24.50 -31.86
C GLY A 52 -12.06 24.15 -30.51
N ALA A 53 -11.58 25.16 -29.78
CA ALA A 53 -11.01 24.98 -28.45
C ALA A 53 -12.05 24.46 -27.45
N LEU A 54 -13.30 24.92 -27.53
CA LEU A 54 -14.39 24.44 -26.69
C LEU A 54 -14.69 22.96 -26.96
N ILE A 55 -14.73 22.53 -28.22
CA ILE A 55 -14.94 21.11 -28.58
C ILE A 55 -13.80 20.24 -28.01
N VAL A 56 -12.55 20.66 -28.18
CA VAL A 56 -11.38 19.97 -27.62
C VAL A 56 -11.45 19.93 -26.09
N PHE A 57 -11.80 21.03 -25.45
CA PHE A 57 -11.94 21.10 -24.00
C PHE A 57 -13.02 20.15 -23.48
N LEU A 58 -14.19 20.11 -24.12
CA LEU A 58 -15.29 19.25 -23.70
C LEU A 58 -14.95 17.76 -23.87
N THR A 59 -14.36 17.39 -25.02
CA THR A 59 -13.94 16.00 -25.29
C THR A 59 -12.81 15.54 -24.35
N ALA A 60 -11.81 16.40 -24.12
CA ALA A 60 -10.74 16.12 -23.17
C ALA A 60 -11.26 16.01 -21.73
N SER A 61 -12.15 16.91 -21.31
CA SER A 61 -12.73 16.91 -19.96
C SER A 61 -13.53 15.65 -19.67
N ALA A 62 -14.34 15.19 -20.63
CA ALA A 62 -15.09 13.94 -20.51
C ALA A 62 -14.14 12.74 -20.32
N THR A 63 -13.08 12.69 -21.12
CA THR A 63 -12.06 11.62 -21.05
C THR A 63 -11.31 11.65 -19.71
N LEU A 64 -10.87 12.83 -19.26
CA LEU A 64 -10.19 13.00 -17.98
C LEU A 64 -11.07 12.59 -16.79
N TRP A 65 -12.39 12.84 -16.86
CA TRP A 65 -13.30 12.41 -15.82
C TRP A 65 -13.42 10.88 -15.74
N GLN A 66 -13.57 10.22 -16.88
CA GLN A 66 -13.60 8.75 -16.94
C GLN A 66 -12.30 8.15 -16.40
N GLN A 67 -11.15 8.69 -16.81
CA GLN A 67 -9.84 8.26 -16.32
C GLN A 67 -9.70 8.45 -14.81
N LYS A 68 -10.10 9.60 -14.26
CA LYS A 68 -10.10 9.84 -12.80
C LYS A 68 -10.97 8.84 -12.05
N LYS A 69 -12.14 8.48 -12.60
CA LYS A 69 -13.02 7.48 -12.01
C LYS A 69 -12.36 6.10 -11.99
N GLN A 70 -11.76 5.67 -13.10
CA GLN A 70 -11.04 4.41 -13.20
C GLN A 70 -9.85 4.36 -12.23
N ILE A 71 -9.05 5.42 -12.16
CA ILE A 71 -7.92 5.51 -11.21
C ILE A 71 -8.44 5.34 -9.78
N LYS A 72 -9.54 5.99 -9.41
CA LYS A 72 -10.13 5.85 -8.07
C LYS A 72 -10.57 4.40 -7.80
N GLN A 73 -11.25 3.76 -8.75
CA GLN A 73 -11.69 2.37 -8.62
C GLN A 73 -10.51 1.41 -8.47
N LEU A 74 -9.52 1.50 -9.37
CA LEU A 74 -8.32 0.68 -9.34
C LEU A 74 -7.51 0.89 -8.04
N THR A 75 -7.40 2.14 -7.58
CA THR A 75 -6.71 2.43 -6.31
C THR A 75 -7.43 1.80 -5.13
N GLN A 76 -8.76 1.81 -5.15
CA GLN A 76 -9.57 1.17 -4.11
C GLN A 76 -9.43 -0.36 -4.15
N GLU A 77 -9.51 -0.99 -5.32
CA GLU A 77 -9.28 -2.43 -5.48
C GLU A 77 -7.90 -2.86 -4.98
N ILE A 78 -6.85 -2.08 -5.30
CA ILE A 78 -5.49 -2.33 -4.79
C ILE A 78 -5.48 -2.27 -3.26
N SER A 79 -6.14 -1.29 -2.65
CA SER A 79 -6.22 -1.17 -1.19
C SER A 79 -6.94 -2.34 -0.54
N GLU A 80 -8.02 -2.82 -1.16
CA GLU A 80 -8.80 -3.98 -0.70
C GLU A 80 -7.94 -5.25 -0.79
N TYR A 81 -7.29 -5.50 -1.93
CA TYR A 81 -6.40 -6.65 -2.08
C TYR A 81 -5.21 -6.63 -1.12
N GLN A 82 -4.62 -5.45 -0.86
CA GLN A 82 -3.53 -5.33 0.12
C GLN A 82 -4.01 -5.69 1.54
N THR A 83 -5.22 -5.28 1.91
CA THR A 83 -5.80 -5.57 3.22
C THR A 83 -6.09 -7.06 3.36
N ASP A 84 -6.69 -7.68 2.34
CA ASP A 84 -6.98 -9.11 2.32
C ASP A 84 -5.70 -9.96 2.36
N LEU A 85 -4.66 -9.55 1.62
CA LEU A 85 -3.35 -10.21 1.66
C LEU A 85 -2.70 -10.11 3.04
N GLN A 86 -2.72 -8.92 3.67
CA GLN A 86 -2.19 -8.76 5.03
C GLN A 86 -2.93 -9.65 6.02
N LYS A 87 -4.26 -9.75 5.92
CA LYS A 87 -5.06 -10.62 6.78
C LYS A 87 -4.68 -12.10 6.60
N LYS A 88 -4.56 -12.57 5.35
CA LYS A 88 -4.15 -13.95 5.05
C LYS A 88 -2.73 -14.25 5.54
N ILE A 89 -1.81 -13.28 5.43
CA ILE A 89 -0.44 -13.43 5.94
C ILE A 89 -0.45 -13.54 7.46
N GLU A 90 -1.23 -12.72 8.16
CA GLU A 90 -1.31 -12.79 9.63
C GLU A 90 -1.97 -14.10 10.08
N GLU A 91 -3.05 -14.54 9.42
CA GLU A 91 -3.70 -15.83 9.68
C GLU A 91 -2.71 -17.00 9.49
N ALA A 92 -1.99 -17.05 8.37
CA ALA A 92 -1.01 -18.12 8.09
C ALA A 92 0.17 -18.09 9.08
N LYS A 93 0.61 -16.90 9.47
CA LYS A 93 1.68 -16.70 10.46
C LYS A 93 1.23 -17.14 11.86
N GLU A 94 0.00 -16.81 12.25
CA GLU A 94 -0.57 -17.29 13.51
C GLU A 94 -0.67 -18.80 13.53
N GLU A 95 -1.15 -19.42 12.45
CA GLU A 95 -1.24 -20.88 12.32
C GLU A 95 0.13 -21.53 12.44
N GLN A 96 1.13 -21.05 11.69
CA GLN A 96 2.50 -21.54 11.78
C GLN A 96 3.10 -21.36 13.19
N GLN A 97 2.82 -20.25 13.87
CA GLN A 97 3.25 -20.04 15.25
C GLN A 97 2.52 -20.95 16.25
N ARG A 98 1.27 -21.33 15.99
CA ARG A 98 0.54 -22.31 16.82
C ARG A 98 1.16 -23.69 16.66
N GLU A 99 1.38 -24.14 15.43
CA GLU A 99 2.07 -25.41 15.13
C GLU A 99 3.43 -25.48 15.82
N PHE A 100 4.29 -24.47 15.62
CA PHE A 100 5.62 -24.46 16.24
C PHE A 100 5.57 -24.44 17.78
N ARG A 101 4.57 -23.78 18.39
CA ARG A 101 4.37 -23.79 19.85
C ARG A 101 3.92 -25.17 20.33
N ASN A 102 3.04 -25.83 19.60
CA ASN A 102 2.56 -27.17 19.94
C ASN A 102 3.70 -28.19 19.86
N GLU A 103 4.47 -28.20 18.75
CA GLU A 103 5.64 -29.07 18.58
C GLU A 103 6.66 -28.88 19.71
N ARG A 104 6.95 -27.63 20.08
CA ARG A 104 7.86 -27.35 21.19
C ARG A 104 7.35 -27.84 22.54
N ALA A 105 6.06 -27.66 22.83
CA ALA A 105 5.47 -28.13 24.07
C ALA A 105 5.48 -29.66 24.17
N GLU A 106 5.22 -30.35 23.05
CA GLU A 106 5.30 -31.82 22.98
C GLU A 106 6.73 -32.32 23.19
N LEU A 107 7.71 -31.69 22.53
CA LEU A 107 9.13 -32.04 22.68
C LEU A 107 9.63 -31.81 24.12
N GLU A 108 9.24 -30.70 24.74
CA GLU A 108 9.58 -30.39 26.14
C GLU A 108 8.96 -31.40 27.11
N ALA A 109 7.71 -31.81 26.89
CA ALA A 109 7.05 -32.85 27.71
C ALA A 109 7.71 -34.23 27.54
N ALA A 110 8.04 -34.63 26.30
CA ALA A 110 8.74 -35.87 26.02
C ALA A 110 10.13 -35.92 26.66
N TYR A 111 10.89 -34.82 26.58
CA TYR A 111 12.21 -34.71 27.21
C TYR A 111 12.13 -34.84 28.74
N GLN A 112 11.14 -34.21 29.37
CA GLN A 112 10.93 -34.35 30.81
C GLN A 112 10.55 -35.77 31.22
N ALA A 113 9.68 -36.43 30.44
CA ALA A 113 9.33 -37.83 30.68
C ALA A 113 10.54 -38.76 30.56
N GLU A 114 11.43 -38.54 29.57
CA GLU A 114 12.66 -39.31 29.44
C GLU A 114 13.62 -39.10 30.62
N LEU A 115 13.79 -37.85 31.08
CA LEU A 115 14.60 -37.54 32.26
C LEU A 115 14.06 -38.23 33.52
N GLN A 116 12.75 -38.22 33.73
CA GLN A 116 12.12 -38.91 34.86
C GLN A 116 12.34 -40.42 34.77
N ALA A 117 12.17 -41.02 33.59
CA ALA A 117 12.40 -42.44 33.37
C ALA A 117 13.87 -42.84 33.61
N LYS A 118 14.84 -42.05 33.10
CA LYS A 118 16.27 -42.27 33.37
C LYS A 118 16.58 -42.12 34.86
N THR A 119 15.99 -41.14 35.53
CA THR A 119 16.19 -40.93 36.97
C THR A 119 15.65 -42.11 37.76
N ALA A 120 14.46 -42.63 37.43
CA ALA A 120 13.89 -43.82 38.04
C ALA A 120 14.74 -45.08 37.80
N GLN A 121 15.29 -45.26 36.59
CA GLN A 121 16.23 -46.35 36.30
C GLN A 121 17.52 -46.23 37.13
N ILE A 122 18.10 -45.03 37.25
CA ILE A 122 19.30 -44.79 38.06
C ILE A 122 19.03 -45.11 39.53
N SER A 123 17.86 -44.74 40.05
CA SER A 123 17.45 -45.08 41.42
C SER A 123 17.32 -46.60 41.64
N GLN A 124 16.81 -47.34 40.64
CA GLN A 124 16.71 -48.80 40.70
C GLN A 124 18.07 -49.49 40.61
N LEU A 125 18.99 -48.99 39.78
CA LEU A 125 20.35 -49.51 39.65
C LEU A 125 21.23 -49.23 40.88
N LYS A 126 20.88 -48.23 41.70
CA LYS A 126 21.60 -47.88 42.93
C LYS A 126 21.15 -48.64 44.19
N ALA A 127 20.10 -49.45 44.15
CA ALA A 127 19.64 -50.23 45.31
C ALA A 127 19.60 -51.73 44.97
N PRO A 128 20.41 -52.63 45.59
CA PRO A 128 21.19 -52.51 46.83
C PRO A 128 22.68 -52.98 46.77
N GLU A 129 23.61 -52.12 47.21
CA GLU A 129 24.91 -52.51 47.83
C GLU A 129 24.96 -52.21 49.35
N GLU A 130 23.83 -51.88 50.01
CA GLU A 130 23.82 -51.52 51.44
C GLU A 130 23.46 -52.67 52.41
N GLN A 131 23.61 -53.93 52.01
CA GLN A 131 23.47 -55.07 52.94
C GLN A 131 24.64 -56.05 52.81
N LYS A 132 25.85 -55.66 53.25
CA LYS A 132 26.90 -56.60 53.70
C LYS A 132 28.08 -55.91 54.44
N THR A 133 27.81 -55.19 55.51
CA THR A 133 28.82 -55.01 56.58
C THR A 133 28.16 -54.80 57.95
N GLN A 134 27.59 -55.87 58.51
CA GLN A 134 27.38 -55.94 59.96
C GLN A 134 28.61 -56.62 60.57
N ALA A 135 29.54 -55.84 61.08
CA ALA A 135 30.56 -56.33 62.01
C ALA A 135 29.92 -56.45 63.42
N PRO A 136 30.20 -57.52 64.19
CA PRO A 136 29.59 -57.71 65.50
C PRO A 136 30.14 -56.69 66.50
N LYS A 137 29.25 -55.94 67.17
CA LYS A 137 29.60 -55.08 68.29
C LYS A 137 29.94 -55.96 69.51
N GLN A 138 31.22 -56.11 69.84
CA GLN A 138 31.65 -56.48 71.18
C GLN A 138 31.71 -55.21 72.05
N SER A 139 30.87 -55.13 73.06
CA SER A 139 31.02 -54.18 74.17
C SER A 139 31.65 -54.90 75.36
N PHE A 140 32.85 -54.47 75.74
CA PHE A 140 33.52 -54.85 76.98
C PHE A 140 33.66 -53.59 77.83
N ASN A 141 33.15 -53.60 79.08
CA ASN A 141 33.55 -52.76 80.23
C ASN A 141 32.77 -53.32 81.45
N TYR A 142 33.38 -53.98 82.45
CA TYR A 142 34.23 -53.50 83.55
C TYR A 142 33.59 -52.34 84.35
N PHE A 143 32.91 -52.69 85.45
CA PHE A 143 32.94 -52.09 86.81
C PHE A 143 31.67 -52.51 87.59
N ASP A 144 31.92 -53.15 88.75
CA ASP A 144 31.08 -53.47 89.94
C ASP A 144 29.66 -54.08 89.79
#